data_AF-A0A317MDD7-F1
#
_entry.id   AF-A0A317MDD7-F1
#
_cell.length_a   1.000
_cell.length_b   1.000
_cell.length_c   1.000
_cell.angle_alpha   90.00
_cell.angle_beta   90.00
_cell.angle_gamma   90.00
#
_symmetry.space_group_name_H-M   'P 1'
#
loop_
_entity.id
_entity.type
_entity.pdbx_description
1 polymer ?
#
loop_
_entity_poly.entity_id
_entity_poly.type
_entity_poly.pdbx_seq_one_letter_code
_entity_poly.pdbx_strand_id
1 'polypeptide(L)'
;MKPVLFILSAFAFCVACNQTRTRETDTSNYDVITEKSYVVRNVKPVSGDPKVDSILQRKQELTGYLERHGFVRHVATKDSIVFRRNNRQEVVIELPVPSTTAEANLIIAFDPMKNPLFINLKKDTTQVEQYIK
;
A
#
# COMPACT_ATOMS: atom_id res chain seq x y z
N MET A 1 40.61 4.81 -55.95
CA MET A 1 40.15 6.02 -55.22
C MET A 1 38.83 5.66 -54.53
N LYS A 2 38.78 5.73 -53.19
CA LYS A 2 37.54 5.80 -52.37
C LYS A 2 37.18 7.31 -52.21
N PRO A 3 36.03 7.74 -51.67
CA PRO A 3 34.91 7.04 -51.02
C PRO A 3 33.56 7.38 -51.71
N VAL A 4 32.38 6.95 -51.28
CA VAL A 4 31.52 7.74 -50.37
C VAL A 4 30.31 6.86 -49.96
N LEU A 5 30.16 6.77 -48.64
CA LEU A 5 28.99 6.32 -47.88
C LEU A 5 27.72 7.07 -48.31
N PHE A 6 26.59 6.37 -48.45
CA PHE A 6 25.28 6.96 -48.14
C PHE A 6 24.43 5.96 -47.38
N ILE A 7 24.60 5.98 -46.06
CA ILE A 7 23.65 5.50 -45.08
C ILE A 7 22.67 6.66 -44.88
N LEU A 8 21.42 6.56 -45.36
CA LEU A 8 20.37 7.49 -44.96
C LEU A 8 19.48 6.83 -43.92
N SER A 9 19.84 7.14 -42.68
CA SER A 9 19.16 6.88 -41.43
C SER A 9 17.76 7.51 -41.39
N ALA A 10 16.72 6.68 -41.39
CA ALA A 10 15.38 7.08 -40.96
C ALA A 10 15.35 7.14 -39.43
N PHE A 11 15.80 8.25 -38.85
CA PHE A 11 15.50 8.61 -37.47
C PHE A 11 14.02 9.04 -37.43
N ALA A 12 13.12 8.07 -37.27
CA ALA A 12 11.80 8.36 -36.75
C ALA A 12 11.99 8.90 -35.33
N PHE A 13 11.89 10.21 -35.18
CA PHE A 13 11.72 10.86 -33.90
C PHE A 13 10.45 10.29 -33.26
N CYS A 14 10.60 9.24 -32.46
CA CYS A 14 9.63 8.92 -31.42
C CYS A 14 9.72 10.05 -30.40
N VAL A 15 9.04 11.17 -30.69
CA VAL A 15 8.58 12.08 -29.66
C VAL A 15 7.50 11.32 -28.90
N ALA A 16 7.92 10.36 -28.09
CA ALA A 16 7.12 9.93 -26.96
C ALA A 16 7.01 11.18 -26.10
N CYS A 17 5.91 11.90 -26.29
CA CYS A 17 5.38 12.83 -25.32
C CYS A 17 5.20 12.05 -24.01
N ASN A 18 6.28 11.89 -23.25
CA ASN A 18 6.18 11.87 -21.81
C ASN A 18 5.64 13.25 -21.46
N GLN A 19 4.32 13.41 -21.57
CA GLN A 19 3.58 14.31 -20.70
C GLN A 19 3.91 13.81 -19.31
N THR A 20 5.04 14.30 -18.81
CA THR A 20 5.41 14.22 -17.42
C THR A 20 4.34 15.06 -16.77
N ARG A 21 3.24 14.40 -16.45
CA ARG A 21 2.13 14.95 -15.70
C ARG A 21 2.68 15.06 -14.29
N THR A 22 3.57 16.04 -14.07
CA THR A 22 3.83 16.65 -12.77
C THR A 22 2.58 17.45 -12.40
N ARG A 23 1.45 16.75 -12.35
CA ARG A 23 0.40 17.13 -11.42
C ARG A 23 0.86 16.44 -10.16
N GLU A 24 1.65 17.15 -9.36
CA GLU A 24 1.73 16.82 -7.95
C GLU A 24 0.28 16.86 -7.48
N THR A 25 -0.34 15.68 -7.38
CA THR A 25 -1.66 15.55 -6.79
C THR A 25 -1.52 16.16 -5.42
N ASP A 26 -2.33 17.17 -5.09
CA ASP A 26 -2.32 17.78 -3.78
C ASP A 26 -2.60 16.69 -2.73
N THR A 27 -1.53 16.21 -2.08
CA THR A 27 -1.62 15.13 -1.09
C THR A 27 -1.87 15.68 0.32
N SER A 28 -2.16 16.97 0.49
CA SER A 28 -2.33 17.60 1.80
C SER A 28 -3.42 16.96 2.65
N ASN A 29 -4.43 16.35 2.02
CA ASN A 29 -5.52 15.63 2.70
C ASN A 29 -5.28 14.12 2.88
N TYR A 30 -4.14 13.60 2.41
CA TYR A 30 -3.85 12.17 2.43
C TYR A 30 -2.75 11.83 3.43
N ASP A 31 -2.83 10.63 3.98
CA ASP A 31 -1.73 9.98 4.68
C ASP A 31 -0.89 9.25 3.63
N VAL A 32 0.28 9.81 3.28
CA VAL A 32 1.11 9.31 2.19
C VAL A 32 2.12 8.32 2.74
N ILE A 33 2.04 7.08 2.27
CA ILE A 33 2.86 5.96 2.74
C ILE A 33 3.72 5.47 1.58
N THR A 34 5.03 5.45 1.80
CA THR A 34 6.03 5.13 0.76
C THR A 34 6.91 3.95 1.13
N GLU A 35 6.89 3.59 2.40
CA GLU A 35 7.71 2.57 3.02
C GLU A 35 6.93 1.26 3.20
N LYS A 36 7.67 0.16 3.36
CA LYS A 36 7.10 -1.14 3.65
C LYS A 36 6.49 -1.15 5.05
N SER A 37 5.17 -1.12 5.14
CA SER A 37 4.45 -0.92 6.40
C SER A 37 3.14 -1.69 6.46
N TYR A 38 2.64 -1.88 7.68
CA TYR A 38 1.27 -2.31 7.90
C TYR A 38 0.49 -1.17 8.55
N VAL A 39 -0.62 -0.79 7.92
CA VAL A 39 -1.47 0.30 8.36
C VAL A 39 -2.55 -0.23 9.27
N VAL A 40 -2.71 0.41 10.42
CA VAL A 40 -3.81 0.19 11.36
C VAL A 40 -4.52 1.50 11.65
N ARG A 41 -5.80 1.40 12.03
CA ARG A 41 -6.56 2.56 12.54
C ARG A 41 -6.28 2.79 14.02
N ASN A 42 -6.31 4.06 14.43
CA ASN A 42 -6.32 4.44 15.84
C ASN A 42 -7.75 4.36 16.40
N VAL A 43 -8.24 3.15 16.66
CA VAL A 43 -9.57 2.95 17.26
C VAL A 43 -9.39 2.53 18.71
N LYS A 44 -10.08 3.21 19.63
CA LYS A 44 -10.16 2.77 21.03
C LYS A 44 -10.91 1.44 21.08
N PRO A 45 -10.37 0.39 21.72
CA PRO A 45 -11.09 -0.86 21.88
C PRO A 45 -12.35 -0.62 22.72
N VAL A 46 -13.49 -1.12 22.25
CA VAL A 46 -14.70 -1.26 23.08
C VAL A 46 -14.53 -2.57 23.84
N SER A 47 -14.15 -2.49 25.12
CA SER A 47 -13.90 -3.67 25.95
C SER A 47 -15.20 -4.34 26.40
N GLY A 48 -15.22 -5.67 26.51
CA GLY A 48 -16.30 -6.42 27.17
C GLY A 48 -17.09 -7.39 26.29
N ASP A 49 -16.77 -7.51 24.99
CA ASP A 49 -17.36 -8.52 24.09
C ASP A 49 -16.31 -9.60 23.73
N PRO A 50 -16.53 -10.89 24.05
CA PRO A 50 -15.61 -11.98 23.71
C PRO A 50 -15.22 -12.06 22.22
N LYS A 51 -16.07 -11.58 21.31
CA LYS A 51 -15.74 -11.50 19.87
C LYS A 51 -14.65 -10.47 19.58
N VAL A 52 -14.56 -9.40 20.39
CA VAL A 52 -13.51 -8.38 20.30
C VAL A 52 -12.17 -9.00 20.70
N ASP A 53 -12.12 -9.81 21.74
CA ASP A 53 -10.88 -10.42 22.24
C ASP A 53 -10.22 -11.34 21.20
N SER A 54 -11.01 -12.18 20.51
CA SER A 54 -10.50 -13.05 19.44
C SER A 54 -9.94 -12.25 18.25
N ILE A 55 -10.60 -11.15 17.87
CA ILE A 55 -10.14 -10.27 16.80
C ILE A 55 -8.84 -9.57 17.20
N LEU A 56 -8.73 -9.11 18.46
CA LEU A 56 -7.53 -8.45 18.96
C LEU A 56 -6.34 -9.41 19.03
N GLN A 57 -6.54 -10.64 19.49
CA GLN A 57 -5.50 -11.67 19.47
C GLN A 57 -5.03 -11.93 18.04
N ARG A 58 -5.96 -12.14 17.10
CA ARG A 58 -5.58 -12.40 15.70
C ARG A 58 -4.84 -11.21 15.08
N LYS A 59 -5.26 -9.99 15.40
CA LYS A 59 -4.58 -8.76 14.98
C LYS A 59 -3.13 -8.76 15.46
N GLN A 60 -2.88 -9.07 16.73
CA GLN A 60 -1.54 -9.14 17.30
C GLN A 60 -0.67 -10.22 16.62
N GLU A 61 -1.21 -11.41 16.37
CA GLU A 61 -0.50 -12.48 15.67
C GLU A 61 -0.05 -12.05 14.27
N LEU A 62 -0.96 -11.44 13.50
CA LEU A 62 -0.69 -11.01 12.12
C LEU A 62 0.25 -9.81 12.06
N THR A 63 0.10 -8.82 12.95
CA THR A 63 1.05 -7.70 13.02
C THR A 63 2.43 -8.16 13.44
N GLY A 64 2.52 -9.07 14.42
CA GLY A 64 3.80 -9.65 14.82
C GLY A 64 4.46 -10.47 13.71
N TYR A 65 3.67 -11.15 12.87
CA TYR A 65 4.20 -11.82 11.68
C TYR A 65 4.76 -10.81 10.66
N LEU A 66 4.01 -9.75 10.36
CA LEU A 66 4.45 -8.68 9.47
C LEU A 66 5.73 -7.98 9.97
N GLU A 67 5.83 -7.70 11.27
CA GLU A 67 7.01 -7.08 11.89
C GLU A 67 8.27 -7.94 11.72
N ARG A 68 8.15 -9.26 11.93
CA ARG A 68 9.27 -10.20 11.67
C ARG A 68 9.72 -10.22 10.21
N HIS A 69 8.85 -9.82 9.29
CA HIS A 69 9.14 -9.70 7.86
C HIS A 69 9.44 -8.26 7.41
N GLY A 70 9.79 -7.38 8.34
CA GLY A 70 10.31 -6.05 8.06
C GLY A 70 9.25 -5.01 7.69
N PHE A 71 7.98 -5.27 7.96
CA PHE A 71 6.94 -4.25 7.86
C PHE A 71 6.94 -3.39 9.12
N VAL A 72 7.00 -2.07 8.96
CA VAL A 72 6.88 -1.14 10.09
C VAL A 72 5.42 -0.84 10.38
N ARG A 73 5.10 -0.55 11.65
CA ARG A 73 3.76 -0.12 12.03
C ARG A 73 3.48 1.30 11.53
N HIS A 74 2.40 1.48 10.79
CA HIS A 74 1.85 2.78 10.44
C HIS A 74 0.46 2.94 11.07
N VAL A 75 0.23 4.04 11.80
CA VAL A 75 -1.09 4.37 12.33
C VAL A 75 -1.70 5.43 11.43
N ALA A 76 -2.80 5.10 10.77
CA ALA A 76 -3.49 6.03 9.88
C ALA A 76 -3.87 7.31 10.63
N THR A 77 -3.40 8.45 10.14
CA THR A 77 -3.65 9.79 10.71
C THR A 77 -4.82 10.51 10.05
N LYS A 78 -5.24 10.04 8.87
CA LYS A 78 -6.34 10.58 8.07
C LYS A 78 -7.23 9.45 7.55
N ASP A 79 -8.43 9.80 7.13
CA ASP A 79 -9.39 8.85 6.55
C ASP A 79 -9.13 8.56 5.07
N SER A 80 -8.05 9.09 4.49
CA SER A 80 -7.63 8.82 3.13
C SER A 80 -6.13 8.54 3.09
N ILE A 81 -5.75 7.42 2.51
CA ILE A 81 -4.37 6.96 2.41
C ILE A 81 -3.96 6.96 0.94
N VAL A 82 -2.72 7.37 0.67
CA VAL A 82 -2.06 7.17 -0.62
C VAL A 82 -0.87 6.25 -0.41
N PHE A 83 -0.92 5.07 -1.01
CA PHE A 83 0.24 4.20 -1.11
C PHE A 83 1.00 4.53 -2.39
N ARG A 84 2.24 4.96 -2.27
CA ARG A 84 3.10 5.25 -3.43
C ARG A 84 4.09 4.12 -3.64
N ARG A 85 3.95 3.43 -4.78
CA ARG A 85 4.80 2.31 -5.18
C ARG A 85 6.12 2.79 -5.76
N ASN A 86 7.12 1.89 -5.83
CA ASN A 86 8.44 2.20 -6.40
C ASN A 86 8.40 2.59 -7.88
N ASN A 87 7.39 2.13 -8.62
CA ASN A 87 7.13 2.54 -10.00
C ASN A 87 6.37 3.87 -10.12
N ARG A 88 6.23 4.62 -9.02
CA ARG A 88 5.50 5.90 -8.92
C ARG A 88 3.98 5.81 -9.14
N GLN A 89 3.42 4.61 -9.18
CA GLN A 89 1.96 4.45 -9.15
C GLN A 89 1.45 4.73 -7.75
N GLU A 90 0.31 5.42 -7.70
CA GLU A 90 -0.39 5.75 -6.46
C GLU A 90 -1.65 4.91 -6.36
N VAL A 91 -1.87 4.31 -5.19
CA VAL A 91 -3.12 3.62 -4.84
C VAL A 91 -3.78 4.41 -3.73
N VAL A 92 -4.92 5.02 -4.05
CA VAL A 92 -5.73 5.80 -3.10
C VAL A 92 -6.72 4.87 -2.42
N ILE A 93 -6.77 4.92 -1.09
CA ILE A 93 -7.72 4.16 -0.28
C ILE A 93 -8.44 5.11 0.66
N GLU A 94 -9.76 5.09 0.59
CA GLU A 94 -10.62 5.72 1.59
C GLU A 94 -10.87 4.74 2.74
N LEU A 95 -10.76 5.26 3.96
CA LEU A 95 -10.98 4.56 5.20
C LEU A 95 -12.32 5.02 5.80
N PRO A 96 -13.47 4.46 5.36
CA PRO A 96 -14.77 4.87 5.88
C PRO A 96 -14.85 4.67 7.40
N VAL A 97 -15.67 5.45 8.08
CA VAL A 97 -15.90 5.28 9.52
C VAL A 97 -16.34 3.82 9.77
N PRO A 98 -15.65 3.07 10.66
CA PRO A 98 -15.94 1.65 10.85
C PRO A 98 -17.32 1.47 11.47
N SER A 99 -18.12 0.61 10.85
CA SER A 99 -19.45 0.20 11.33
C SER A 99 -19.41 -1.08 12.17
N THR A 100 -18.31 -1.84 12.07
CA THR A 100 -18.10 -3.10 12.79
C THR A 100 -16.74 -3.16 13.49
N THR A 101 -16.64 -4.00 14.52
CA THR A 101 -15.36 -4.29 15.21
C THR A 101 -14.27 -4.79 14.26
N ALA A 102 -14.64 -5.54 13.21
CA ALA A 102 -13.70 -6.04 12.22
C ALA A 102 -13.13 -4.89 11.36
N GLU A 103 -13.97 -3.96 10.93
CA GLU A 103 -13.55 -2.76 10.18
C GLU A 103 -12.70 -1.83 11.03
N ALA A 104 -13.03 -1.69 12.32
CA ALA A 104 -12.24 -0.92 13.28
C ALA A 104 -10.83 -1.50 13.48
N ASN A 105 -10.67 -2.81 13.28
CA ASN A 105 -9.40 -3.51 13.44
C ASN A 105 -8.70 -3.83 12.12
N LEU A 106 -9.14 -3.24 11.00
CA LEU A 106 -8.54 -3.43 9.69
C LEU A 106 -7.01 -3.27 9.75
N ILE A 107 -6.32 -4.20 9.08
CA ILE A 107 -4.89 -4.11 8.78
C ILE A 107 -4.74 -4.07 7.25
N ILE A 108 -3.96 -3.11 6.76
CA ILE A 108 -3.55 -3.05 5.34
C ILE A 108 -2.04 -3.22 5.27
N ALA A 109 -1.55 -4.30 4.69
CA ALA A 109 -0.12 -4.46 4.46
C ALA A 109 0.28 -3.80 3.13
N PHE A 110 1.39 -3.09 3.14
CA PHE A 110 1.93 -2.42 1.98
C PHE A 110 3.42 -2.69 1.82
N ASP A 111 3.79 -3.18 0.65
CA ASP A 111 5.16 -3.26 0.17
C ASP A 111 5.25 -2.40 -1.10
N PRO A 112 6.19 -1.44 -1.22
CA PRO A 112 6.31 -0.56 -2.39
C PRO A 112 6.49 -1.29 -3.73
N MET A 113 6.84 -2.58 -3.72
CA MET A 113 6.94 -3.43 -4.90
C MET A 113 5.60 -4.08 -5.31
N LYS A 114 4.64 -4.19 -4.39
CA LYS A 114 3.38 -4.95 -4.57
C LYS A 114 2.17 -4.01 -4.49
N ASN A 115 0.97 -4.54 -4.76
CA ASN A 115 -0.28 -3.84 -4.45
C ASN A 115 -0.56 -3.92 -2.94
N PRO A 116 -1.25 -2.95 -2.32
CA PRO A 116 -1.68 -3.08 -0.93
C PRO A 116 -2.55 -4.32 -0.71
N LEU A 117 -2.37 -4.99 0.42
CA LEU A 117 -3.14 -6.15 0.83
C LEU A 117 -4.07 -5.79 2.00
N PHE A 118 -5.37 -5.93 1.81
CA PHE A 118 -6.35 -5.87 2.89
C PHE A 118 -6.41 -7.22 3.60
N ILE A 119 -5.99 -7.25 4.86
CA ILE A 119 -5.89 -8.49 5.62
C ILE A 119 -7.23 -8.84 6.24
N ASN A 120 -7.69 -10.07 6.00
CA ASN A 120 -8.90 -10.58 6.61
C ASN A 120 -8.59 -11.24 7.96
N LEU A 121 -8.95 -10.57 9.06
CA LEU A 121 -8.77 -11.08 10.42
C LEU A 121 -9.60 -12.33 10.76
N LYS A 122 -10.54 -12.74 9.90
CA LYS A 122 -11.28 -14.00 10.06
C LYS A 122 -10.54 -15.20 9.45
N LYS A 123 -9.46 -14.97 8.71
CA LYS A 123 -8.63 -15.99 8.07
C LYS A 123 -7.31 -16.17 8.82
N ASP A 124 -6.60 -17.25 8.50
CA ASP A 124 -5.26 -17.54 9.02
C ASP A 124 -4.18 -16.68 8.34
N THR A 125 -2.90 -16.97 8.62
CA THR A 125 -1.73 -16.25 8.08
C THR A 125 -1.50 -16.49 6.59
N THR A 126 -2.18 -17.44 5.95
CA THR A 126 -1.91 -17.86 4.57
C THR A 126 -1.93 -16.68 3.58
N GLN A 127 -2.87 -15.74 3.77
CA GLN A 127 -2.96 -14.55 2.92
C GLN A 127 -1.70 -13.67 3.03
N VAL A 128 -1.18 -13.52 4.24
CA VAL A 128 0.02 -12.72 4.52
C VAL A 128 1.27 -13.44 4.03
N GLU A 129 1.34 -14.75 4.20
CA GLU A 129 2.43 -15.60 3.68
C GLU A 129 2.53 -15.50 2.15
N GLN A 130 1.40 -15.61 1.46
CA GLN A 130 1.34 -15.44 -0.01
C GLN A 130 1.75 -14.05 -0.44
N TYR A 131 1.42 -13.02 0.35
CA TYR A 131 1.78 -11.65 0.05
C TYR A 131 3.25 -11.34 0.28
N ILE A 132 3.90 -12.03 1.21
CA ILE A 132 5.31 -11.81 1.54
C ILE A 132 6.22 -12.49 0.52
N LYS A 133 5.85 -13.69 0.06
CA LYS A 133 6.53 -14.39 -1.05
C LYS A 133 6.64 -13.50 -2.29
#